data_AF-A0A6J7ZW98-F1
#
_entry.id   AF-A0A6J7ZW98-F1
#
_cell.length_a   1.000
_cell.length_b   1.000
_cell.length_c   1.000
_cell.angle_alpha   90.00
_cell.angle_beta   90.00
_cell.angle_gamma   90.00
#
_symmetry.space_group_name_H-M   'P 1'
#
loop_
_entity.id
_entity.type
_entity.pdbx_description
1 polymer ?
#
loop_
_entity_poly.entity_id
_entity_poly.type
_entity_poly.pdbx_seq_one_letter_code
_entity_poly.pdbx_strand_id
1 'polypeptide(L)'
;MVELLTERLVSFIESNKLKEVMIQWKQIKLNRLNLLSENLIIKSKTDMNIMKQEIMTESIQREERTKNEKEVNELARKLAAEMQGEKPNEKAMRKRFDEMWNSWLDNLNLNFLEHTISVKDQIEKLLAEEYPSELVFMSRTRIDKDHDHEIEHAKLEGSIQSNMIKNEHMSIRKTLDSNIQGRNEITKQDTRFDTVYVHEVLNIIASDFKSHNDHCSNDYKFNLHSTYRALIIDRVVSHITQVFAGLDQRYQSKHSPRGRLEEYKRTVWTLFVNLVEQKTEDMIIAGFIKEALSERVSEQVSELISIMAVEKILLSFSQEKYSLMKAIMIDLANAGNFERYMYFIKEPASFARKWVSDFMYKEIFHIKTDGVHHYGLCARSRTQQIFEMLSRGISKTSQILKVEESLEISKWVETLTDIINESDILPLSKEHFVHVLDRHVSDHLNFKRVILDEMGKVEQS
;
A
#
# COMPACT_ATOMS: atom_id res chain seq x y z
N MET A 1 35.66 -28.29 38.94
CA MET A 1 35.68 -28.85 37.57
C MET A 1 35.87 -27.76 36.53
N VAL A 2 35.10 -26.66 36.58
CA VAL A 2 35.29 -25.48 35.70
C VAL A 2 36.65 -24.82 35.92
N GLU A 3 37.09 -24.59 37.16
CA GLU A 3 38.43 -24.00 37.45
C GLU A 3 39.60 -24.84 36.91
N LEU A 4 39.54 -26.16 37.12
CA LEU A 4 40.51 -27.13 36.62
C LEU A 4 40.57 -27.18 35.08
N LEU A 5 39.43 -26.97 34.41
CA LEU A 5 39.35 -26.84 32.95
C LEU A 5 39.96 -25.50 32.50
N THR A 6 39.69 -24.41 33.22
CA THR A 6 40.27 -23.09 32.92
C THR A 6 41.80 -23.11 33.03
N GLU A 7 42.35 -23.72 34.09
CA GLU A 7 43.81 -23.84 34.28
C GLU A 7 44.48 -24.71 33.20
N ARG A 8 43.85 -25.82 32.80
CA ARG A 8 44.34 -26.65 31.68
C ARG A 8 44.29 -25.92 30.35
N LEU A 9 43.26 -25.10 30.13
CA LEU A 9 43.08 -24.36 28.87
C LEU A 9 44.07 -23.19 28.79
N VAL A 10 44.33 -22.52 29.92
CA VAL A 10 45.38 -21.50 30.04
C VAL A 10 46.75 -22.11 29.82
N SER A 11 47.12 -23.17 30.53
CA SER A 11 48.43 -23.82 30.35
C SER A 11 48.64 -24.39 28.93
N PHE A 12 47.58 -24.90 28.29
CA PHE A 12 47.61 -25.34 26.89
C PHE A 12 47.88 -24.18 25.92
N ILE A 13 47.24 -23.03 26.11
CA ILE A 13 47.48 -21.83 25.29
C ILE A 13 48.90 -21.30 25.53
N GLU A 14 49.38 -21.33 26.77
CA GLU A 14 50.69 -20.79 27.14
C GLU A 14 51.88 -21.63 26.68
N SER A 15 51.69 -22.95 26.55
CA SER A 15 52.75 -23.91 26.16
C SER A 15 52.80 -24.17 24.65
N ASN A 16 51.88 -23.58 23.87
CA ASN A 16 51.73 -23.84 22.44
C ASN A 16 52.59 -22.89 21.59
N LYS A 17 53.29 -23.41 20.57
CA LYS A 17 54.12 -22.63 19.65
C LYS A 17 53.35 -21.56 18.86
N LEU A 18 52.02 -21.67 18.83
CA LEU A 18 51.11 -20.70 18.19
C LEU A 18 50.44 -19.74 19.19
N LYS A 19 50.94 -19.65 20.43
CA LYS A 19 50.39 -18.78 21.50
C LYS A 19 50.13 -17.36 21.04
N GLU A 20 51.10 -16.74 20.37
CA GLU A 20 50.97 -15.37 19.86
C GLU A 20 49.88 -15.24 18.80
N VAL A 21 49.74 -16.21 17.89
CA VAL A 21 48.68 -16.25 16.88
C VAL A 21 47.30 -16.40 17.54
N MET A 22 47.18 -17.22 18.58
CA MET A 22 45.93 -17.37 19.33
C MET A 22 45.57 -16.11 20.13
N ILE A 23 46.55 -15.44 20.73
CA ILE A 23 46.34 -14.15 21.42
C ILE A 23 45.88 -13.08 20.42
N GLN A 24 46.52 -12.99 19.25
CA GLN A 24 46.12 -12.07 18.19
C GLN A 24 44.71 -12.39 17.67
N TRP A 25 44.38 -13.67 17.43
CA TRP A 25 43.04 -14.08 17.03
C TRP A 25 41.98 -13.70 18.05
N LYS A 26 42.25 -13.93 19.35
CA LYS A 26 41.37 -13.53 20.44
C LYS A 26 41.16 -12.02 20.45
N GLN A 27 42.23 -11.23 20.34
CA GLN A 27 42.15 -9.77 20.33
C GLN A 27 41.39 -9.24 19.11
N ILE A 28 41.66 -9.77 17.91
CA ILE A 28 40.98 -9.39 16.67
C ILE A 28 39.48 -9.70 16.76
N LYS A 29 39.12 -10.87 17.31
CA LYS A 29 37.72 -11.26 17.49
C LYS A 29 37.02 -10.38 18.54
N LEU A 30 37.68 -10.09 19.65
CA LEU A 30 37.13 -9.22 20.70
C LEU A 30 36.92 -7.79 20.17
N ASN A 31 37.89 -7.23 19.46
CA ASN A 31 37.77 -5.90 18.86
C ASN A 31 36.65 -5.84 17.82
N ARG A 32 36.48 -6.89 17.00
CA ARG A 32 35.35 -6.97 16.05
C ARG A 32 34.00 -7.02 16.76
N LEU A 33 33.89 -7.78 17.86
CA LEU A 33 32.67 -7.85 18.65
C LEU A 33 32.33 -6.51 19.30
N ASN A 34 33.33 -5.80 19.83
CA ASN A 34 33.14 -4.47 20.40
C ASN A 34 32.67 -3.46 19.35
N LEU A 35 33.29 -3.45 18.17
CA LEU A 35 32.88 -2.57 17.06
C LEU A 35 31.45 -2.86 16.59
N LEU A 36 31.08 -4.15 16.48
CA LEU A 36 29.70 -4.56 16.18
C LEU A 36 28.71 -4.08 17.24
N SER A 37 29.05 -4.23 18.52
CA SER A 37 28.24 -3.76 19.64
C SER A 37 28.01 -2.24 19.59
N GLU A 38 29.09 -1.46 19.41
CA GLU A 38 29.02 0.00 19.30
C GLU A 38 28.15 0.44 18.11
N ASN A 39 28.34 -0.18 16.94
CA ASN A 39 27.53 0.11 15.76
C ASN A 39 26.05 -0.22 15.97
N LEU A 40 25.72 -1.34 16.62
CA LEU A 40 24.34 -1.70 16.95
C LEU A 40 23.70 -0.70 17.92
N ILE A 41 24.46 -0.23 18.92
CA ILE A 41 23.98 0.78 19.88
C ILE A 41 23.71 2.12 19.16
N ILE A 42 24.62 2.54 18.28
CA ILE A 42 24.46 3.78 17.51
C ILE A 42 23.23 3.68 16.58
N LYS A 43 23.10 2.57 15.86
CA LYS A 43 21.94 2.31 14.98
C LYS A 43 20.64 2.32 15.77
N SER A 44 20.56 1.56 16.85
CA SER A 44 19.36 1.50 17.71
C SER A 44 18.97 2.87 18.28
N LYS A 45 19.92 3.69 18.71
CA LYS A 45 19.65 5.06 19.16
C LYS A 45 19.12 5.96 18.04
N THR A 46 19.66 5.79 16.84
CA THR A 46 19.23 6.54 15.65
C THR A 46 17.81 6.16 15.29
N ASP A 47 17.50 4.86 15.20
CA ASP A 47 16.18 4.34 14.90
C ASP A 47 15.13 4.80 15.94
N MET A 48 15.48 4.79 17.24
CA MET A 48 14.60 5.31 18.29
C MET A 48 14.33 6.81 18.17
N ASN A 49 15.33 7.61 17.77
CA ASN A 49 15.13 9.05 17.57
C ASN A 49 14.24 9.33 16.36
N ILE A 50 14.39 8.56 15.27
CA ILE A 50 13.51 8.63 14.10
C ILE A 50 12.08 8.31 14.52
N MET A 51 11.85 7.18 15.19
CA MET A 51 10.52 6.79 15.67
C MET A 51 9.90 7.84 16.58
N LYS A 52 10.69 8.45 17.48
CA LYS A 52 10.21 9.54 18.35
C LYS A 52 9.77 10.77 17.55
N GLN A 53 10.50 11.14 16.51
CA GLN A 53 10.14 12.25 15.63
C GLN A 53 8.87 11.93 14.84
N GLU A 54 8.70 10.70 14.37
CA GLU A 54 7.50 10.24 13.66
C GLU A 54 6.27 10.30 14.56
N ILE A 55 6.33 9.74 15.77
CA ILE A 55 5.24 9.80 16.75
C ILE A 55 4.85 11.24 17.08
N MET A 56 5.85 12.13 17.27
CA MET A 56 5.59 13.55 17.52
C MET A 56 4.88 14.21 16.33
N THR A 57 5.32 13.91 15.11
CA THR A 57 4.74 14.44 13.87
C THR A 57 3.30 13.96 13.71
N GLU A 58 3.03 12.67 13.95
CA GLU A 58 1.67 12.11 13.94
C GLU A 58 0.76 12.76 14.99
N SER A 59 1.27 13.05 16.19
CA SER A 59 0.51 13.73 17.24
C SER A 59 0.10 15.14 16.82
N ILE A 60 1.04 15.93 16.29
CA ILE A 60 0.78 17.28 15.78
C ILE A 60 -0.24 17.22 14.64
N GLN A 61 -0.06 16.28 13.71
CA GLN A 61 -1.00 16.07 12.60
C GLN A 61 -2.41 15.72 13.09
N ARG A 62 -2.54 14.92 14.16
CA ARG A 62 -3.84 14.56 14.73
C ARG A 62 -4.54 15.77 15.38
N GLU A 63 -3.80 16.60 16.11
CA GLU A 63 -4.34 17.83 16.70
C GLU A 63 -4.78 18.82 15.62
N GLU A 64 -3.93 19.09 14.63
CA GLU A 64 -4.29 19.97 13.51
C GLU A 64 -5.48 19.42 12.71
N ARG A 65 -5.54 18.10 12.51
CA ARG A 65 -6.69 17.44 11.88
C ARG A 65 -7.99 17.73 12.63
N THR A 66 -8.03 17.47 13.95
CA THR A 66 -9.25 17.73 14.73
C THR A 66 -9.64 19.21 14.74
N LYS A 67 -8.67 20.12 14.69
CA LYS A 67 -8.92 21.56 14.53
C LYS A 67 -9.54 21.88 13.16
N ASN A 68 -8.95 21.39 12.08
CA ASN A 68 -9.40 21.60 10.71
C ASN A 68 -10.81 21.01 10.48
N GLU A 69 -11.07 19.81 11.00
CA GLU A 69 -12.39 19.16 10.96
C GLU A 69 -13.46 19.98 11.69
N LYS A 70 -13.15 20.54 12.87
CA LYS A 70 -14.06 21.42 13.60
C LYS A 70 -14.37 22.70 12.82
N GLU A 71 -13.33 23.35 12.29
CA GLU A 71 -13.46 24.59 11.53
C GLU A 71 -14.33 24.41 10.28
N VAL A 72 -14.06 23.39 9.47
CA VAL A 72 -14.82 23.16 8.23
C VAL A 72 -16.27 22.77 8.51
N ASN A 73 -16.53 22.04 9.61
CA ASN A 73 -17.90 21.73 10.05
C ASN A 73 -18.66 22.98 10.50
N GLU A 74 -18.00 23.93 11.18
CA GLU A 74 -18.60 25.21 11.55
C GLU A 74 -18.91 26.07 10.32
N LEU A 75 -18.01 26.10 9.33
CA LEU A 75 -18.25 26.77 8.05
C LEU A 75 -19.45 26.16 7.32
N ALA A 76 -19.53 24.84 7.24
CA ALA A 76 -20.66 24.14 6.64
C ALA A 76 -21.99 24.45 7.36
N ARG A 77 -21.98 24.54 8.70
CA ARG A 77 -23.16 24.94 9.48
C ARG A 77 -23.59 26.38 9.21
N LYS A 78 -22.64 27.33 9.14
CA LYS A 78 -22.93 28.73 8.80
C LYS A 78 -23.51 28.85 7.40
N LEU A 79 -22.88 28.19 6.42
CA LEU A 79 -23.37 28.16 5.04
C LEU A 79 -24.77 27.54 4.95
N ALA A 80 -25.03 26.46 5.70
CA ALA A 80 -26.36 25.86 5.75
C ALA A 80 -27.40 26.83 6.32
N ALA A 81 -27.09 27.54 7.41
CA ALA A 81 -27.97 28.54 8.02
C ALA A 81 -28.27 29.73 7.08
N GLU A 82 -27.29 30.16 6.29
CA GLU A 82 -27.48 31.21 5.26
C GLU A 82 -28.38 30.74 4.11
N MET A 83 -28.35 29.45 3.78
CA MET A 83 -29.15 28.86 2.70
C MET A 83 -30.50 28.32 3.18
N GLN A 84 -30.75 28.30 4.49
CA GLN A 84 -32.04 27.96 5.08
C GLN A 84 -33.07 29.03 4.71
N GLY A 85 -34.09 28.63 3.95
CA GLY A 85 -35.20 29.50 3.52
C GLY A 85 -35.32 29.66 2.01
N GLU A 86 -34.26 29.43 1.24
CA GLU A 86 -34.26 29.63 -0.22
C GLU A 86 -34.73 28.40 -1.03
N LYS A 87 -35.02 27.25 -0.39
CA LYS A 87 -35.24 25.93 -1.05
C LYS A 87 -34.28 25.70 -2.23
N PRO A 88 -32.96 25.79 -2.02
CA PRO A 88 -31.98 25.69 -3.10
C PRO A 88 -32.01 24.29 -3.72
N ASN A 89 -31.91 24.19 -5.05
CA ASN A 89 -31.77 22.89 -5.70
C ASN A 89 -30.36 22.31 -5.44
N GLU A 90 -30.20 20.98 -5.59
CA GLU A 90 -28.96 20.26 -5.33
C GLU A 90 -27.73 20.84 -6.05
N LYS A 91 -27.88 21.27 -7.31
CA LYS A 91 -26.80 21.91 -8.09
C LYS A 91 -26.37 23.25 -7.50
N ALA A 92 -27.31 24.03 -6.95
CA ALA A 92 -27.01 25.29 -6.27
C ALA A 92 -26.31 25.05 -4.92
N MET A 93 -26.78 24.06 -4.15
CA MET A 93 -26.13 23.60 -2.93
C MET A 93 -24.69 23.14 -3.20
N ARG A 94 -24.50 22.34 -4.24
CA ARG A 94 -23.20 21.78 -4.61
C ARG A 94 -22.20 22.87 -4.97
N LYS A 95 -22.63 23.84 -5.78
CA LYS A 95 -21.79 24.97 -6.18
C LYS A 95 -21.31 25.79 -4.97
N ARG A 96 -22.22 26.18 -4.08
CA ARG A 96 -21.89 26.97 -2.87
C ARG A 96 -20.99 26.20 -1.92
N PHE A 97 -21.23 24.90 -1.75
CA PHE A 97 -20.38 24.05 -0.92
C PHE A 97 -18.98 23.90 -1.52
N ASP A 98 -18.85 23.63 -2.81
CA ASP A 98 -17.54 23.49 -3.47
C ASP A 98 -16.77 24.81 -3.43
N GLU A 99 -17.44 25.97 -3.54
CA GLU A 99 -16.82 27.30 -3.36
C GLU A 99 -16.29 27.48 -1.93
N MET A 100 -17.09 27.16 -0.91
CA MET A 100 -16.66 27.20 0.49
C MET A 100 -15.50 26.24 0.76
N TRP A 101 -15.60 25.00 0.26
CA TRP A 101 -14.59 23.96 0.43
C TRP A 101 -13.25 24.39 -0.16
N ASN A 102 -13.25 24.82 -1.43
CA ASN A 102 -12.03 25.21 -2.12
C ASN A 102 -11.42 26.47 -1.48
N SER A 103 -12.23 27.46 -1.12
CA SER A 103 -11.73 28.66 -0.44
C SER A 103 -11.12 28.34 0.92
N TRP A 104 -11.71 27.43 1.69
CA TRP A 104 -11.14 26.99 2.96
C TRP A 104 -9.84 26.21 2.75
N LEU A 105 -9.83 25.28 1.79
CA LEU A 105 -8.66 24.46 1.47
C LEU A 105 -7.47 25.31 0.97
N ASP A 106 -7.73 26.37 0.20
CA ASP A 106 -6.70 27.29 -0.28
C ASP A 106 -6.12 28.17 0.85
N ASN A 107 -6.89 28.41 1.90
CA ASN A 107 -6.45 29.16 3.09
C ASN A 107 -5.65 28.30 4.08
N LEU A 108 -5.67 26.97 3.92
CA LEU A 108 -4.85 26.07 4.74
C LEU A 108 -3.40 26.08 4.25
N ASN A 109 -2.46 26.45 5.13
CA ASN A 109 -1.04 26.31 4.86
C ASN A 109 -0.60 24.84 5.04
N LEU A 110 -0.89 23.99 4.05
CA LEU A 110 -0.57 22.57 4.07
C LEU A 110 0.92 22.28 3.82
N ASN A 111 1.69 23.28 3.37
CA ASN A 111 3.11 23.13 3.03
C ASN A 111 4.01 22.81 4.24
N PHE A 112 3.57 23.13 5.46
CA PHE A 112 4.32 22.83 6.69
C PHE A 112 4.31 21.33 7.05
N LEU A 113 3.39 20.55 6.46
CA LEU A 113 3.16 19.15 6.81
C LEU A 113 3.78 18.14 5.83
N GLU A 114 4.33 18.61 4.71
CA GLU A 114 4.94 17.79 3.65
C GLU A 114 6.47 17.72 3.77
N HIS A 115 7.01 17.70 5.00
CA HIS A 115 8.43 17.44 5.20
C HIS A 115 8.76 15.96 4.97
N THR A 116 8.82 15.57 3.70
CA THR A 116 9.44 14.32 3.26
C THR A 116 10.66 14.66 2.42
N ILE A 117 11.83 14.20 2.86
CA ILE A 117 13.03 14.19 2.03
C ILE A 117 12.67 13.42 0.77
N SER A 118 12.90 14.01 -0.41
CA SER A 118 12.59 13.38 -1.69
C SER A 118 13.17 11.97 -1.75
N VAL A 119 12.37 10.99 -2.19
CA VAL A 119 12.81 9.60 -2.43
C VAL A 119 14.12 9.57 -3.23
N LYS A 120 14.26 10.49 -4.18
CA LYS A 120 15.48 10.66 -4.98
C LYS A 120 16.69 11.00 -4.12
N ASP A 121 16.57 11.96 -3.21
CA ASP A 121 17.67 12.42 -2.36
C ASP A 121 18.10 11.33 -1.37
N GLN A 122 17.13 10.55 -0.86
CA GLN A 122 17.41 9.41 0.01
C GLN A 122 18.17 8.30 -0.74
N ILE A 123 17.77 7.99 -1.97
CA ILE A 123 18.46 7.01 -2.82
C ILE A 123 19.88 7.50 -3.19
N GLU A 124 20.02 8.79 -3.55
CA GLU A 124 21.33 9.38 -3.89
C GLU A 124 22.30 9.34 -2.70
N LYS A 125 21.81 9.61 -1.49
CA LYS A 125 22.62 9.51 -0.26
C LYS A 125 23.08 8.07 0.01
N LEU A 126 22.18 7.09 -0.10
CA LEU A 126 22.50 5.67 0.08
C LEU A 126 23.54 5.16 -0.92
N LEU A 127 23.43 5.60 -2.17
CA LEU A 127 24.40 5.24 -3.20
C LEU A 127 25.79 5.81 -2.90
N ALA A 128 25.85 7.04 -2.37
CA ALA A 128 27.11 7.68 -2.00
C ALA A 128 27.83 6.94 -0.87
N GLU A 129 27.08 6.29 0.00
CA GLU A 129 27.61 5.45 1.08
C GLU A 129 28.10 4.08 0.57
N GLU A 130 27.33 3.41 -0.31
CA GLU A 130 27.61 2.03 -0.75
C GLU A 130 28.54 1.91 -1.97
N TYR A 131 28.50 2.88 -2.89
CA TYR A 131 29.23 2.82 -4.17
C TYR A 131 29.95 4.14 -4.51
N PRO A 132 30.85 4.65 -3.64
CA PRO A 132 31.45 5.97 -3.82
C PRO A 132 32.31 6.08 -5.10
N SER A 133 32.94 4.99 -5.53
CA SER A 133 33.84 4.97 -6.70
C SER A 133 33.04 5.03 -8.01
N GLU A 134 31.94 4.29 -8.07
CA GLU A 134 31.01 4.23 -9.19
C GLU A 134 30.20 5.54 -9.30
N LEU A 135 29.88 6.19 -8.18
CA LEU A 135 29.20 7.49 -8.16
C LEU A 135 30.06 8.62 -8.73
N VAL A 136 31.37 8.63 -8.46
CA VAL A 136 32.31 9.59 -9.08
C VAL A 136 32.32 9.41 -10.61
N PHE A 137 32.24 8.17 -11.09
CA PHE A 137 32.16 7.87 -12.52
C PHE A 137 30.82 8.30 -13.14
N MET A 138 29.70 8.03 -12.46
CA MET A 138 28.36 8.49 -12.86
C MET A 138 28.24 10.01 -12.90
N SER A 139 28.88 10.70 -11.95
CA SER A 139 28.88 12.16 -11.88
C SER A 139 29.65 12.79 -13.04
N ARG A 140 30.76 12.18 -13.45
CA ARG A 140 31.56 12.62 -14.60
C ARG A 140 30.86 12.37 -15.93
N THR A 141 30.16 11.25 -16.08
CA THR A 141 29.42 10.89 -17.31
C THR A 141 28.09 11.62 -17.46
N ARG A 142 27.45 12.07 -16.37
CA ARG A 142 26.26 12.96 -16.43
C ARG A 142 26.58 14.36 -16.96
N ILE A 143 27.83 14.83 -16.81
CA ILE A 143 28.30 16.11 -17.36
C ILE A 143 28.47 16.04 -18.90
N ASP A 144 28.68 14.83 -19.45
CA ASP A 144 28.87 14.58 -20.89
C ASP A 144 27.58 14.17 -21.65
N LYS A 145 26.41 14.22 -21.00
CA LYS A 145 25.13 13.80 -21.63
C LYS A 145 24.65 14.71 -22.79
N ASP A 146 25.44 15.69 -23.21
CA ASP A 146 25.19 16.46 -24.43
C ASP A 146 25.87 15.88 -25.69
N HIS A 147 26.72 14.85 -25.59
CA HIS A 147 27.37 14.21 -26.76
C HIS A 147 27.31 12.67 -26.71
N ASP A 148 26.41 12.10 -27.52
CA ASP A 148 26.51 10.89 -28.37
C ASP A 148 27.57 9.78 -28.09
N HIS A 149 27.90 9.47 -26.84
CA HIS A 149 28.90 8.43 -26.52
C HIS A 149 28.31 7.07 -26.08
N GLU A 150 27.12 6.70 -26.54
CA GLU A 150 26.65 5.29 -26.47
C GLU A 150 27.15 4.42 -27.65
N ILE A 151 27.86 4.99 -28.63
CA ILE A 151 28.26 4.24 -29.85
C ILE A 151 29.78 3.99 -29.98
N GLU A 152 30.65 4.71 -29.27
CA GLU A 152 32.09 4.67 -29.59
C GLU A 152 32.93 3.65 -28.81
N HIS A 153 32.52 3.25 -27.61
CA HIS A 153 33.25 2.21 -26.86
C HIS A 153 33.00 0.77 -27.37
N ALA A 154 32.09 0.58 -28.33
CA ALA A 154 31.76 -0.71 -28.92
C ALA A 154 32.53 -1.03 -30.23
N LYS A 155 33.43 -0.14 -30.68
CA LYS A 155 34.13 -0.31 -31.98
C LYS A 155 35.51 -0.97 -31.91
N LEU A 156 36.01 -1.33 -30.74
CA LEU A 156 37.22 -2.14 -30.62
C LEU A 156 36.89 -3.36 -29.75
N GLU A 157 36.88 -4.54 -30.40
CA GLU A 157 36.76 -5.88 -29.82
C GLU A 157 35.34 -6.46 -29.57
N GLY A 158 34.65 -6.75 -30.69
CA GLY A 158 33.96 -8.03 -30.84
C GLY A 158 32.46 -8.06 -30.52
N SER A 159 31.65 -8.32 -31.55
CA SER A 159 30.19 -8.51 -31.51
C SER A 159 29.65 -9.55 -30.50
N ILE A 160 30.53 -10.29 -29.82
CA ILE A 160 30.19 -11.26 -28.77
C ILE A 160 30.00 -10.56 -27.41
N GLN A 161 30.80 -9.55 -27.08
CA GLN A 161 30.67 -8.81 -25.81
C GLN A 161 29.42 -7.92 -25.78
N SER A 162 29.03 -7.30 -26.90
CA SER A 162 27.81 -6.49 -26.99
C SER A 162 26.53 -7.29 -26.74
N ASN A 163 26.48 -8.55 -27.20
CA ASN A 163 25.34 -9.44 -26.97
C ASN A 163 25.35 -10.04 -25.56
N MET A 164 26.52 -10.35 -24.98
CA MET A 164 26.63 -10.75 -23.57
C MET A 164 26.19 -9.63 -22.63
N ILE A 165 26.66 -8.39 -22.85
CA ILE A 165 26.26 -7.20 -22.08
C ILE A 165 24.75 -6.96 -22.20
N LYS A 166 24.17 -7.04 -23.40
CA LYS A 166 22.71 -6.91 -23.60
C LYS A 166 21.90 -8.03 -22.94
N ASN A 167 22.41 -9.26 -22.96
CA ASN A 167 21.73 -10.42 -22.37
C ASN A 167 21.83 -10.43 -20.84
N GLU A 168 22.97 -10.05 -20.27
CA GLU A 168 23.16 -9.86 -18.83
C GLU A 168 22.35 -8.66 -18.33
N HIS A 169 22.33 -7.55 -19.07
CA HIS A 169 21.43 -6.42 -18.79
C HIS A 169 19.96 -6.86 -18.80
N MET A 170 19.53 -7.70 -19.76
CA MET A 170 18.17 -8.24 -19.78
C MET A 170 17.92 -9.23 -18.63
N SER A 171 18.93 -10.00 -18.20
CA SER A 171 18.81 -10.93 -17.08
C SER A 171 18.70 -10.19 -15.75
N ILE A 172 19.59 -9.24 -15.47
CA ILE A 172 19.55 -8.40 -14.26
C ILE A 172 18.25 -7.59 -14.25
N ARG A 173 17.86 -7.00 -15.39
CA ARG A 173 16.58 -6.29 -15.51
C ARG A 173 15.39 -7.21 -15.29
N LYS A 174 15.37 -8.43 -15.85
CA LYS A 174 14.29 -9.40 -15.59
C LYS A 174 14.26 -9.88 -14.14
N THR A 175 15.41 -10.12 -13.52
CA THR A 175 15.49 -10.50 -12.10
C THR A 175 15.01 -9.35 -11.22
N LEU A 176 15.38 -8.13 -11.54
CA LEU A 176 14.94 -6.92 -10.87
C LEU A 176 13.44 -6.67 -11.07
N ASP A 177 12.95 -6.73 -12.31
CA ASP A 177 11.54 -6.59 -12.66
C ASP A 177 10.71 -7.69 -11.99
N SER A 178 11.20 -8.94 -11.92
CA SER A 178 10.49 -10.05 -11.26
C SER A 178 10.48 -9.92 -9.74
N ASN A 179 11.56 -9.41 -9.13
CA ASN A 179 11.62 -9.17 -7.69
C ASN A 179 10.80 -7.93 -7.27
N ILE A 180 10.81 -6.87 -8.08
CA ILE A 180 9.97 -5.68 -7.88
C ILE A 180 8.50 -6.03 -8.13
N GLN A 181 8.19 -6.79 -9.18
CA GLN A 181 6.81 -7.15 -9.55
C GLN A 181 6.22 -8.25 -8.65
N GLY A 182 7.02 -9.20 -8.15
CA GLY A 182 6.62 -10.12 -7.09
C GLY A 182 6.35 -9.40 -5.77
N ARG A 183 6.94 -8.22 -5.57
CA ARG A 183 6.68 -7.33 -4.43
C ARG A 183 5.67 -6.22 -4.72
N ASN A 184 5.15 -6.12 -5.95
CA ASN A 184 3.96 -5.30 -6.20
C ASN A 184 2.72 -5.86 -5.46
N GLU A 185 2.77 -7.10 -4.97
CA GLU A 185 1.79 -7.60 -4.00
C GLU A 185 1.91 -6.91 -2.63
N ILE A 186 3.12 -6.47 -2.23
CA ILE A 186 3.34 -5.61 -1.05
C ILE A 186 2.88 -4.17 -1.34
N THR A 187 2.97 -3.69 -2.60
CA THR A 187 2.45 -2.36 -2.99
C THR A 187 0.91 -2.22 -2.98
N LYS A 188 0.19 -3.32 -2.71
CA LYS A 188 -1.25 -3.25 -2.36
C LYS A 188 -1.48 -2.88 -0.89
N GLN A 189 -0.46 -3.00 -0.03
CA GLN A 189 -0.50 -2.48 1.33
C GLN A 189 -0.09 -1.01 1.29
N ASP A 190 -0.90 -0.14 1.87
CA ASP A 190 -0.70 1.29 2.08
C ASP A 190 0.60 1.58 2.85
N THR A 191 1.76 1.40 2.21
CA THR A 191 3.06 1.43 2.87
C THR A 191 3.89 2.61 2.36
N ARG A 192 4.42 3.38 3.31
CA ARG A 192 5.35 4.47 3.06
C ARG A 192 6.64 3.93 2.46
N PHE A 193 7.28 4.71 1.59
CA PHE A 193 8.62 4.39 1.10
C PHE A 193 9.61 4.24 2.27
N ASP A 194 10.41 3.17 2.24
CA ASP A 194 11.50 2.92 3.17
C ASP A 194 12.79 2.61 2.40
N THR A 195 13.87 3.25 2.84
CA THR A 195 15.26 3.01 2.44
C THR A 195 15.71 1.54 2.53
N VAL A 196 15.09 0.72 3.38
CA VAL A 196 15.36 -0.73 3.47
C VAL A 196 15.15 -1.42 2.12
N TYR A 197 14.12 -1.01 1.37
CA TYR A 197 13.86 -1.57 0.04
C TYR A 197 14.97 -1.24 -0.96
N VAL A 198 15.59 -0.06 -0.82
CA VAL A 198 16.73 0.35 -1.64
C VAL A 198 17.95 -0.52 -1.30
N HIS A 199 18.26 -0.72 -0.01
CA HIS A 199 19.36 -1.58 0.41
C HIS A 199 19.19 -3.03 -0.07
N GLU A 200 17.98 -3.58 -0.05
CA GLU A 200 17.73 -4.92 -0.55
C GLU A 200 17.98 -5.04 -2.06
N VAL A 201 17.56 -4.05 -2.84
CA VAL A 201 17.88 -4.00 -4.27
C VAL A 201 19.39 -3.92 -4.49
N LEU A 202 20.09 -3.06 -3.75
CA LEU A 202 21.55 -2.94 -3.85
C LEU A 202 22.27 -4.23 -3.44
N ASN A 203 21.75 -4.98 -2.47
CA ASN A 203 22.29 -6.28 -2.06
C ASN A 203 22.09 -7.36 -3.13
N ILE A 204 20.96 -7.36 -3.83
CA ILE A 204 20.73 -8.27 -4.97
C ILE A 204 21.78 -8.01 -6.05
N ILE A 205 21.99 -6.74 -6.41
CA ILE A 205 23.01 -6.35 -7.41
C ILE A 205 24.41 -6.77 -6.95
N ALA A 206 24.75 -6.54 -5.68
CA ALA A 206 26.04 -6.95 -5.12
C ALA A 206 26.22 -8.48 -5.17
N SER A 207 25.17 -9.24 -4.86
CA SER A 207 25.16 -10.70 -4.95
C SER A 207 25.29 -11.20 -6.38
N ASP A 208 24.64 -10.53 -7.34
CA ASP A 208 24.75 -10.86 -8.77
C ASP A 208 26.16 -10.57 -9.31
N PHE A 209 26.76 -9.43 -8.96
CA PHE A 209 28.16 -9.14 -9.30
C PHE A 209 29.10 -10.19 -8.74
N LYS A 210 28.89 -10.61 -7.49
CA LYS A 210 29.71 -11.63 -6.84
C LYS A 210 29.55 -13.00 -7.50
N SER A 211 28.31 -13.42 -7.75
CA SER A 211 27.99 -14.72 -8.38
C SER A 211 28.52 -14.80 -9.81
N HIS A 212 28.50 -13.69 -10.55
CA HIS A 212 29.08 -13.60 -11.89
C HIS A 212 30.61 -13.73 -11.87
N ASN A 213 31.28 -13.11 -10.89
CA ASN A 213 32.73 -13.26 -10.69
C ASN A 213 33.10 -14.69 -10.24
N ASP A 214 32.23 -15.37 -9.48
CA ASP A 214 32.46 -16.71 -8.94
C ASP A 214 32.10 -17.85 -9.94
N HIS A 215 31.26 -17.60 -10.96
CA HIS A 215 30.83 -18.60 -11.96
C HIS A 215 31.68 -18.68 -13.24
N CYS A 216 32.63 -17.76 -13.44
CA CYS A 216 33.61 -17.90 -14.52
C CYS A 216 34.60 -19.02 -14.17
N SER A 217 34.69 -20.04 -15.03
CA SER A 217 35.50 -21.25 -14.82
C SER A 217 36.93 -20.95 -14.35
N ASN A 218 37.45 -21.82 -13.48
CA ASN A 218 38.70 -21.74 -12.68
C ASN A 218 40.00 -21.25 -13.37
N ASP A 219 40.01 -20.96 -14.67
CA ASP A 219 41.21 -20.55 -15.40
C ASP A 219 41.31 -19.03 -15.66
N TYR A 220 40.22 -18.26 -15.52
CA TYR A 220 40.27 -16.79 -15.72
C TYR A 220 39.34 -16.03 -14.76
N LYS A 221 39.91 -15.30 -13.80
CA LYS A 221 39.17 -14.36 -12.94
C LYS A 221 38.80 -13.12 -13.76
N PHE A 222 37.60 -13.10 -14.34
CA PHE A 222 37.06 -11.91 -14.98
C PHE A 222 36.46 -11.00 -13.89
N ASN A 223 37.06 -9.84 -13.66
CA ASN A 223 36.46 -8.81 -12.80
C ASN A 223 35.66 -7.86 -13.69
N LEU A 224 34.37 -7.69 -13.40
CA LEU A 224 33.55 -6.67 -14.06
C LEU A 224 34.21 -5.28 -13.90
N HIS A 225 34.49 -4.62 -15.03
CA HIS A 225 35.13 -3.31 -15.04
C HIS A 225 34.28 -2.29 -14.26
N SER A 226 34.92 -1.39 -13.50
CA SER A 226 34.23 -0.41 -12.65
C SER A 226 33.24 0.46 -13.43
N THR A 227 33.57 0.82 -14.67
CA THR A 227 32.69 1.52 -15.62
C THR A 227 31.41 0.74 -15.92
N TYR A 228 31.50 -0.57 -16.10
CA TYR A 228 30.34 -1.41 -16.39
C TYR A 228 29.44 -1.55 -15.16
N ARG A 229 30.03 -1.71 -13.97
CA ARG A 229 29.30 -1.70 -12.69
C ARG A 229 28.57 -0.39 -12.45
N ALA A 230 29.22 0.74 -12.75
CA ALA A 230 28.62 2.07 -12.63
C ALA A 230 27.42 2.28 -13.58
N LEU A 231 27.48 1.77 -14.82
CA LEU A 231 26.37 1.83 -15.77
C LEU A 231 25.16 1.00 -15.32
N ILE A 232 25.41 -0.20 -14.77
CA ILE A 232 24.35 -1.05 -14.20
C ILE A 232 23.70 -0.35 -13.01
N ILE A 233 24.52 0.20 -12.10
CA ILE A 233 24.02 0.92 -10.92
C ILE A 233 23.20 2.15 -11.34
N ASP A 234 23.67 3.03 -12.24
CA ASP A 234 22.91 4.21 -12.69
C ASP A 234 21.55 3.83 -13.28
N ARG A 235 21.51 2.76 -14.09
CA ARG A 235 20.28 2.33 -14.75
C ARG A 235 19.28 1.69 -13.78
N VAL A 236 19.77 0.89 -12.82
CA VAL A 236 18.92 0.31 -11.77
C VAL A 236 18.39 1.39 -10.85
N VAL A 237 19.27 2.31 -10.42
CA VAL A 237 18.91 3.47 -9.58
C VAL A 237 17.84 4.31 -10.26
N SER A 238 18.04 4.67 -11.52
CA SER A 238 17.06 5.45 -12.26
C SER A 238 15.70 4.75 -12.33
N HIS A 239 15.67 3.42 -12.45
CA HIS A 239 14.44 2.65 -12.49
C HIS A 239 13.76 2.57 -11.11
N ILE A 240 14.49 2.21 -10.05
CA ILE A 240 13.92 2.10 -8.70
C ILE A 240 13.49 3.45 -8.14
N THR A 241 14.20 4.54 -8.47
CA THR A 241 13.78 5.90 -8.09
C THR A 241 12.40 6.22 -8.66
N GLN A 242 12.12 5.84 -9.91
CA GLN A 242 10.79 6.04 -10.51
C GLN A 242 9.72 5.21 -9.83
N VAL A 243 10.01 3.94 -9.54
CA VAL A 243 9.06 3.03 -8.87
C VAL A 243 8.74 3.50 -7.46
N PHE A 244 9.77 3.81 -6.66
CA PHE A 244 9.61 4.25 -5.28
C PHE A 244 9.03 5.66 -5.18
N ALA A 245 9.34 6.57 -6.10
CA ALA A 245 8.67 7.87 -6.16
C ALA A 245 7.17 7.72 -6.44
N GLY A 246 6.78 6.80 -7.33
CA GLY A 246 5.37 6.50 -7.58
C GLY A 246 4.66 5.86 -6.38
N LEU A 247 5.38 5.07 -5.58
CA LEU A 247 4.84 4.51 -4.33
C LEU A 247 4.64 5.58 -3.26
N ASP A 248 5.67 6.39 -3.04
CA ASP A 248 5.61 7.49 -2.07
C ASP A 248 4.53 8.50 -2.45
N GLN A 249 4.39 8.83 -3.74
CA GLN A 249 3.32 9.70 -4.23
C GLN A 249 1.93 9.12 -3.99
N ARG A 250 1.72 7.81 -4.19
CA ARG A 250 0.43 7.17 -3.90
C ARG A 250 0.12 7.16 -2.40
N TYR A 251 1.12 6.82 -1.58
CA TYR A 251 1.00 6.86 -0.13
C TYR A 251 0.67 8.28 0.35
N GLN A 252 1.39 9.30 -0.13
CA GLN A 252 1.11 10.71 0.14
C GLN A 252 -0.27 11.13 -0.38
N SER A 253 -0.71 10.67 -1.54
CA SER A 253 -2.05 11.03 -2.04
C SER A 253 -3.18 10.56 -1.14
N LYS A 254 -2.98 9.43 -0.44
CA LYS A 254 -3.98 8.86 0.48
C LYS A 254 -3.81 9.32 1.93
N HIS A 255 -2.57 9.54 2.37
CA HIS A 255 -2.23 9.84 3.77
C HIS A 255 -1.77 11.28 4.01
N SER A 256 -1.62 12.10 2.97
CA SER A 256 -1.32 13.52 3.14
C SER A 256 -2.47 14.21 3.88
N PRO A 257 -2.17 15.31 4.58
CA PRO A 257 -3.20 16.18 5.15
C PRO A 257 -4.27 16.55 4.12
N ARG A 258 -3.87 16.84 2.88
CA ARG A 258 -4.80 17.17 1.79
C ARG A 258 -5.67 15.98 1.38
N GLY A 259 -5.07 14.81 1.19
CA GLY A 259 -5.79 13.58 0.79
C GLY A 259 -6.85 13.18 1.82
N ARG A 260 -6.50 13.24 3.11
CA ARG A 260 -7.43 12.96 4.22
C ARG A 260 -8.55 13.99 4.32
N LEU A 261 -8.27 15.26 4.06
CA LEU A 261 -9.31 16.29 4.02
C LEU A 261 -10.26 16.07 2.83
N GLU A 262 -9.75 15.72 1.66
CA GLU A 262 -10.58 15.39 0.50
C GLU A 262 -11.47 14.15 0.75
N GLU A 263 -10.99 13.16 1.50
CA GLU A 263 -11.82 12.05 1.97
C GLU A 263 -12.92 12.55 2.91
N TYR A 264 -12.59 13.46 3.83
CA TYR A 264 -13.54 14.07 4.76
C TYR A 264 -14.57 14.99 4.08
N LYS A 265 -14.28 15.49 2.86
CA LYS A 265 -15.18 16.35 2.08
C LYS A 265 -16.58 15.78 1.96
N ARG A 266 -16.68 14.46 1.76
CA ARG A 266 -17.98 13.77 1.62
C ARG A 266 -18.80 13.88 2.91
N THR A 267 -18.17 13.64 4.06
CA THR A 267 -18.79 13.77 5.39
C THR A 267 -19.32 15.19 5.63
N VAL A 268 -18.54 16.21 5.29
CA VAL A 268 -18.95 17.62 5.45
C VAL A 268 -20.07 17.98 4.48
N TRP A 269 -20.05 17.44 3.25
CA TRP A 269 -21.14 17.60 2.29
C TRP A 269 -22.46 17.00 2.81
N THR A 270 -22.41 15.77 3.34
CA THR A 270 -23.57 15.11 3.97
C THR A 270 -24.11 15.94 5.14
N LEU A 271 -23.23 16.49 5.99
CA LEU A 271 -23.63 17.40 7.07
C LEU A 271 -24.37 18.63 6.52
N PHE A 272 -23.78 19.30 5.55
CA PHE A 272 -24.30 20.52 4.94
C PHE A 272 -25.69 20.29 4.32
N VAL A 273 -25.84 19.28 3.47
CA VAL A 273 -27.11 18.96 2.80
C VAL A 273 -28.20 18.70 3.84
N ASN A 274 -27.92 17.85 4.84
CA ASN A 274 -28.92 17.52 5.85
C ASN A 274 -29.35 18.75 6.67
N LEU A 275 -28.43 19.69 6.94
CA LEU A 275 -28.75 20.94 7.64
C LEU A 275 -29.57 21.92 6.79
N VAL A 276 -29.32 22.00 5.48
CA VAL A 276 -30.13 22.82 4.55
C VAL A 276 -31.54 22.25 4.40
N GLU A 277 -31.68 20.93 4.38
CA GLU A 277 -32.95 20.21 4.32
C GLU A 277 -33.72 20.22 5.65
N GLN A 278 -33.20 20.88 6.69
CA GLN A 278 -33.81 20.95 8.03
C GLN A 278 -34.10 19.57 8.63
N LYS A 279 -33.26 18.57 8.31
CA LYS A 279 -33.35 17.26 8.93
C LYS A 279 -33.07 17.38 10.42
N THR A 280 -33.83 16.65 11.23
CA THR A 280 -33.61 16.61 12.68
C THR A 280 -32.22 16.05 12.99
N GLU A 281 -31.68 16.35 14.16
CA GLU A 281 -30.37 15.84 14.58
C GLU A 281 -30.29 14.30 14.51
N ASP A 282 -31.40 13.62 14.85
CA ASP A 282 -31.58 12.18 14.67
C ASP A 282 -31.39 11.71 13.21
N MET A 283 -31.90 12.46 12.23
CA MET A 283 -31.76 12.16 10.80
C MET A 283 -30.34 12.42 10.30
N ILE A 284 -29.66 13.44 10.85
CA ILE A 284 -28.25 13.72 10.55
C ILE A 284 -27.39 12.55 11.05
N ILE A 285 -27.59 12.11 12.29
CA ILE A 285 -26.87 10.99 12.90
C ILE A 285 -27.14 9.69 12.13
N ALA A 286 -28.40 9.42 11.78
CA ALA A 286 -28.77 8.25 10.99
C ALA A 286 -28.12 8.25 9.60
N GLY A 287 -28.00 9.43 8.96
CA GLY A 287 -27.30 9.60 7.68
C GLY A 287 -25.82 9.21 7.75
N PHE A 288 -25.11 9.65 8.79
CA PHE A 288 -23.72 9.27 8.99
C PHE A 288 -23.54 7.77 9.27
N ILE A 289 -24.42 7.18 10.09
CA ILE A 289 -24.39 5.73 10.36
C ILE A 289 -24.64 4.94 9.07
N LYS A 290 -25.61 5.38 8.26
CA LYS A 290 -25.89 4.80 6.95
C LYS A 290 -24.67 4.86 6.04
N GLU A 291 -24.00 6.00 5.97
CA GLU A 291 -22.83 6.20 5.11
C GLU A 291 -21.70 5.24 5.51
N ALA A 292 -21.38 5.18 6.81
CA ALA A 292 -20.38 4.26 7.37
C ALA A 292 -20.73 2.78 7.12
N LEU A 293 -22.01 2.39 7.30
CA LEU A 293 -22.46 1.03 7.02
C LEU A 293 -22.39 0.71 5.53
N SER A 294 -22.83 1.63 4.66
CA SER A 294 -22.86 1.41 3.20
C SER A 294 -21.46 1.18 2.64
N GLU A 295 -20.47 1.96 3.11
CA GLU A 295 -19.07 1.77 2.76
C GLU A 295 -18.58 0.37 3.16
N ARG A 296 -18.84 -0.05 4.41
CA ARG A 296 -18.43 -1.37 4.90
C ARG A 296 -19.13 -2.53 4.19
N VAL A 297 -20.41 -2.39 3.87
CA VAL A 297 -21.13 -3.40 3.06
C VAL A 297 -20.49 -3.50 1.67
N SER A 298 -20.17 -2.36 1.04
CA SER A 298 -19.54 -2.33 -0.28
C SER A 298 -18.15 -2.99 -0.26
N GLU A 299 -17.32 -2.66 0.72
CA GLU A 299 -15.99 -3.27 0.90
C GLU A 299 -16.11 -4.79 1.07
N GLN A 300 -16.98 -5.24 1.98
CA GLN A 300 -17.14 -6.66 2.30
C GLN A 300 -17.68 -7.46 1.11
N VAL A 301 -18.64 -6.91 0.37
CA VAL A 301 -19.18 -7.55 -0.84
C VAL A 301 -18.10 -7.60 -1.93
N SER A 302 -17.31 -6.55 -2.09
CA SER A 302 -16.20 -6.50 -3.05
C SER A 302 -15.11 -7.53 -2.74
N GLU A 303 -14.73 -7.66 -1.45
CA GLU A 303 -13.77 -8.66 -1.01
C GLU A 303 -14.27 -10.08 -1.28
N LEU A 304 -15.52 -10.37 -0.92
CA LEU A 304 -16.13 -11.67 -1.18
C LEU A 304 -16.18 -12.01 -2.67
N ILE A 305 -16.57 -11.05 -3.52
CA ILE A 305 -16.56 -11.23 -4.98
C ILE A 305 -15.14 -11.51 -5.48
N SER A 306 -14.14 -10.81 -4.93
CA SER A 306 -12.73 -11.00 -5.29
C SER A 306 -12.26 -12.40 -4.92
N ILE A 307 -12.59 -12.90 -3.73
CA ILE A 307 -12.28 -14.27 -3.30
C ILE A 307 -12.95 -15.29 -4.22
N MET A 308 -14.25 -15.15 -4.49
CA MET A 308 -14.99 -16.05 -5.39
C MET A 308 -14.39 -16.07 -6.81
N ALA A 309 -13.94 -14.92 -7.31
CA ALA A 309 -13.29 -14.82 -8.60
C ALA A 309 -11.96 -15.59 -8.61
N VAL A 310 -11.15 -15.43 -7.56
CA VAL A 310 -9.89 -16.15 -7.39
C VAL A 310 -10.13 -17.67 -7.27
N GLU A 311 -11.10 -18.10 -6.46
CA GLU A 311 -11.45 -19.52 -6.32
C GLU A 311 -11.90 -20.13 -7.65
N LYS A 312 -12.71 -19.40 -8.42
CA LYS A 312 -13.16 -19.87 -9.74
C LYS A 312 -11.98 -20.08 -10.69
N ILE A 313 -10.98 -19.21 -10.65
CA ILE A 313 -9.73 -19.33 -11.43
C ILE A 313 -8.92 -20.54 -10.94
N LEU A 314 -8.72 -20.67 -9.63
CA LEU A 314 -8.07 -21.83 -8.98
C LEU A 314 -8.69 -23.16 -9.40
N LEU A 315 -10.02 -23.25 -9.37
CA LEU A 315 -10.77 -24.44 -9.80
C LEU A 315 -10.67 -24.70 -11.31
N SER A 316 -10.58 -23.65 -12.13
CA SER A 316 -10.59 -23.79 -13.59
C SER A 316 -9.23 -24.19 -14.16
N PHE A 317 -8.12 -23.71 -13.59
CA PHE A 317 -6.78 -24.01 -14.14
C PHE A 317 -5.61 -23.78 -13.18
N SER A 318 -5.81 -23.46 -11.89
CA SER A 318 -4.69 -23.12 -11.00
C SER A 318 -4.64 -23.91 -9.69
N GLN A 319 -4.19 -25.16 -9.81
CA GLN A 319 -3.32 -25.74 -8.76
C GLN A 319 -1.84 -25.75 -9.20
N GLU A 320 -1.52 -25.72 -10.50
CA GLU A 320 -0.14 -25.77 -11.01
C GLU A 320 0.05 -24.95 -12.30
N LYS A 321 1.27 -24.42 -12.51
CA LYS A 321 1.69 -23.67 -13.72
C LYS A 321 1.37 -24.41 -15.03
N TYR A 322 1.51 -25.72 -15.04
CA TYR A 322 1.27 -26.56 -16.23
C TYR A 322 -0.20 -26.61 -16.64
N SER A 323 -1.12 -26.51 -15.69
CA SER A 323 -2.56 -26.53 -15.96
C SER A 323 -3.01 -25.26 -16.70
N LEU A 324 -2.51 -24.10 -16.30
CA LEU A 324 -2.72 -22.84 -17.02
C LEU A 324 -2.11 -22.88 -18.43
N MET A 325 -0.87 -23.36 -18.56
CA MET A 325 -0.22 -23.49 -19.87
C MET A 325 -1.00 -24.43 -20.80
N LYS A 326 -1.51 -25.55 -20.28
CA LYS A 326 -2.34 -26.49 -21.03
C LYS A 326 -3.64 -25.83 -21.50
N ALA A 327 -4.33 -25.09 -20.63
CA ALA A 327 -5.56 -24.38 -20.99
C ALA A 327 -5.31 -23.34 -22.09
N ILE A 328 -4.25 -22.54 -21.97
CA ILE A 328 -3.83 -21.56 -22.98
C ILE A 328 -3.49 -22.26 -24.31
N MET A 329 -2.76 -23.37 -24.28
CA MET A 329 -2.38 -24.11 -25.47
C MET A 329 -3.58 -24.70 -26.21
N ILE A 330 -4.58 -25.21 -25.48
CA ILE A 330 -5.85 -25.69 -26.06
C ILE A 330 -6.60 -24.53 -26.72
N ASP A 331 -6.69 -23.37 -26.06
CA ASP A 331 -7.36 -22.18 -26.61
C ASP A 331 -6.65 -21.66 -27.88
N LEU A 332 -5.32 -21.60 -27.86
CA LEU A 332 -4.52 -21.25 -29.04
C LEU A 332 -4.73 -22.22 -30.21
N ALA A 333 -4.79 -23.53 -29.92
CA ALA A 333 -5.07 -24.57 -30.91
C ALA A 333 -6.45 -24.42 -31.53
N ASN A 334 -7.46 -24.11 -30.72
CA ASN A 334 -8.82 -23.89 -31.19
C ASN A 334 -8.95 -22.58 -31.98
N ALA A 335 -8.21 -21.53 -31.61
CA ALA A 335 -8.25 -20.24 -32.29
C ALA A 335 -7.52 -20.22 -33.64
N GLY A 336 -6.55 -21.11 -33.85
CA GLY A 336 -5.83 -21.27 -35.13
C GLY A 336 -5.08 -20.02 -35.61
N ASN A 337 -4.76 -19.07 -34.71
CA ASN A 337 -4.18 -17.78 -35.06
C ASN A 337 -2.67 -17.74 -34.79
N PHE A 338 -1.87 -17.75 -35.86
CA PHE A 338 -0.41 -17.75 -35.80
C PHE A 338 0.19 -16.56 -35.04
N GLU A 339 -0.41 -15.37 -35.12
CA GLU A 339 0.07 -14.20 -34.40
C GLU A 339 -0.07 -14.36 -32.88
N ARG A 340 -1.17 -14.99 -32.43
CA ARG A 340 -1.38 -15.29 -31.00
C ARG A 340 -0.38 -16.31 -30.49
N TYR A 341 -0.04 -17.32 -31.30
CA TYR A 341 1.05 -18.23 -30.99
C TYR A 341 2.40 -17.50 -30.85
N MET A 342 2.71 -16.62 -31.80
CA MET A 342 3.95 -15.84 -31.77
C MET A 342 4.01 -14.92 -30.56
N TYR A 343 2.89 -14.31 -30.17
CA TYR A 343 2.80 -13.48 -28.97
C TYR A 343 3.02 -14.30 -27.69
N PHE A 344 2.40 -15.49 -27.58
CA PHE A 344 2.62 -16.38 -26.44
C PHE A 344 4.07 -16.86 -26.33
N ILE A 345 4.73 -17.17 -27.45
CA ILE A 345 6.15 -17.60 -27.46
C ILE A 345 7.09 -16.46 -27.07
N LYS A 346 6.87 -15.25 -27.61
CA LYS A 346 7.73 -14.09 -27.34
C LYS A 346 7.53 -13.52 -25.94
N GLU A 347 6.29 -13.47 -25.46
CA GLU A 347 5.91 -12.85 -24.18
C GLU A 347 4.88 -13.69 -23.40
N PRO A 348 5.26 -14.88 -22.91
CA PRO A 348 4.32 -15.82 -22.29
C PRO A 348 3.62 -15.27 -21.04
N ALA A 349 4.31 -14.46 -20.24
CA ALA A 349 3.74 -13.86 -19.02
C ALA A 349 2.71 -12.76 -19.32
N SER A 350 2.97 -11.91 -20.31
CA SER A 350 2.03 -10.88 -20.75
C SER A 350 0.79 -11.51 -21.37
N PHE A 351 1.01 -12.52 -22.23
CA PHE A 351 -0.07 -13.29 -22.85
C PHE A 351 -0.94 -13.97 -21.79
N ALA A 352 -0.33 -14.71 -20.85
CA ALA A 352 -1.07 -15.43 -19.82
C ALA A 352 -1.89 -14.49 -18.94
N ARG A 353 -1.34 -13.33 -18.56
CA ARG A 353 -2.10 -12.30 -17.83
C ARG A 353 -3.31 -11.82 -18.62
N LYS A 354 -3.13 -11.44 -19.87
CA LYS A 354 -4.23 -11.01 -20.74
C LYS A 354 -5.27 -12.11 -20.92
N TRP A 355 -4.85 -13.34 -21.14
CA TRP A 355 -5.74 -14.49 -21.33
C TRP A 355 -6.57 -14.77 -20.07
N VAL A 356 -5.96 -14.73 -18.88
CA VAL A 356 -6.70 -14.88 -17.61
C VAL A 356 -7.67 -13.73 -17.42
N SER A 357 -7.29 -12.49 -17.74
CA SER A 357 -8.20 -11.34 -17.70
C SER A 357 -9.40 -11.52 -18.64
N ASP A 358 -9.17 -11.96 -19.87
CA ASP A 358 -10.24 -12.21 -20.85
C ASP A 358 -11.16 -13.37 -20.41
N PHE A 359 -10.57 -14.45 -19.86
CA PHE A 359 -11.31 -15.55 -19.26
C PHE A 359 -12.17 -15.08 -18.09
N MET A 360 -11.61 -14.28 -17.17
CA MET A 360 -12.37 -13.67 -16.07
C MET A 360 -13.51 -12.83 -16.64
N TYR A 361 -13.25 -11.95 -17.60
CA TYR A 361 -14.30 -11.13 -18.18
C TYR A 361 -15.45 -11.98 -18.75
N LYS A 362 -15.12 -13.07 -19.44
CA LYS A 362 -16.10 -13.96 -20.07
C LYS A 362 -16.89 -14.82 -19.06
N GLU A 363 -16.23 -15.38 -18.06
CA GLU A 363 -16.87 -16.31 -17.12
C GLU A 363 -17.45 -15.62 -15.87
N ILE A 364 -16.92 -14.43 -15.53
CA ILE A 364 -17.20 -13.69 -14.29
C ILE A 364 -17.96 -12.39 -14.55
N PHE A 365 -17.81 -11.74 -15.71
CA PHE A 365 -18.42 -10.44 -15.99
C PHE A 365 -19.28 -10.36 -17.28
N HIS A 366 -19.41 -11.43 -18.06
CA HIS A 366 -20.29 -11.50 -19.23
C HIS A 366 -21.78 -11.80 -18.92
N ILE A 367 -22.66 -10.89 -19.31
CA ILE A 367 -24.12 -10.99 -19.13
C ILE A 367 -24.65 -12.25 -19.85
N LYS A 368 -25.39 -13.11 -19.14
CA LYS A 368 -26.10 -14.25 -19.75
C LYS A 368 -27.38 -13.77 -20.46
N THR A 369 -27.99 -14.64 -21.26
CA THR A 369 -29.17 -14.34 -22.10
C THR A 369 -30.40 -13.80 -21.34
N ASP A 370 -30.40 -13.88 -20.01
CA ASP A 370 -31.40 -13.36 -19.08
C ASP A 370 -31.11 -11.93 -18.57
N GLY A 371 -30.03 -11.29 -19.03
CA GLY A 371 -29.70 -9.90 -18.70
C GLY A 371 -29.04 -9.70 -17.35
N VAL A 372 -28.72 -10.77 -16.61
CA VAL A 372 -28.08 -10.69 -15.28
C VAL A 372 -26.82 -11.55 -15.24
N HIS A 373 -25.70 -10.98 -14.82
CA HIS A 373 -24.53 -11.80 -14.55
C HIS A 373 -24.69 -12.58 -13.22
N HIS A 374 -24.27 -13.85 -13.21
CA HIS A 374 -24.08 -14.67 -12.01
C HIS A 374 -23.47 -13.92 -10.80
N TYR A 375 -22.45 -13.08 -10.99
CA TYR A 375 -21.83 -12.31 -9.89
C TYR A 375 -22.70 -11.16 -9.42
N GLY A 376 -23.50 -10.54 -10.30
CA GLY A 376 -24.53 -9.58 -9.87
C GLY A 376 -25.59 -10.23 -8.98
N LEU A 377 -25.94 -11.49 -9.25
CA LEU A 377 -26.85 -12.27 -8.38
C LEU A 377 -26.20 -12.62 -7.03
N CYS A 378 -24.95 -13.06 -7.03
CA CYS A 378 -24.22 -13.37 -5.79
C CYS A 378 -24.02 -12.10 -4.93
N ALA A 379 -23.61 -11.00 -5.55
CA ALA A 379 -23.49 -9.69 -4.89
C ALA A 379 -24.82 -9.29 -4.27
N ARG A 380 -25.91 -9.29 -5.06
CA ARG A 380 -27.25 -8.95 -4.59
C ARG A 380 -27.70 -9.84 -3.43
N SER A 381 -27.53 -11.16 -3.54
CA SER A 381 -27.90 -12.10 -2.48
C SER A 381 -27.11 -11.85 -1.19
N ARG A 382 -25.80 -11.58 -1.30
CA ARG A 382 -24.97 -11.29 -0.15
C ARG A 382 -25.31 -9.95 0.50
N THR A 383 -25.50 -8.91 -0.32
CA THR A 383 -25.97 -7.61 0.12
C THR A 383 -27.28 -7.74 0.88
N GLN A 384 -28.25 -8.49 0.36
CA GLN A 384 -29.53 -8.74 1.03
C GLN A 384 -29.35 -9.43 2.39
N GLN A 385 -28.51 -10.47 2.48
CA GLN A 385 -28.22 -11.14 3.76
C GLN A 385 -27.63 -10.16 4.80
N ILE A 386 -26.71 -9.29 4.36
CA ILE A 386 -26.11 -8.28 5.23
C ILE A 386 -27.18 -7.27 5.69
N PHE A 387 -28.06 -6.80 4.80
CA PHE A 387 -29.14 -5.88 5.15
C PHE A 387 -30.15 -6.49 6.13
N GLU A 388 -30.55 -7.75 5.94
CA GLU A 388 -31.45 -8.45 6.86
C GLU A 388 -30.82 -8.58 8.25
N MET A 389 -29.52 -8.89 8.30
CA MET A 389 -28.76 -8.95 9.54
C MET A 389 -28.65 -7.57 10.21
N LEU A 390 -28.30 -6.52 9.46
CA LEU A 390 -28.23 -5.14 9.97
C LEU A 390 -29.57 -4.69 10.53
N SER A 391 -30.67 -4.93 9.81
CA SER A 391 -32.02 -4.57 10.23
C SER A 391 -32.43 -5.28 11.53
N ARG A 392 -32.05 -6.56 11.66
CA ARG A 392 -32.25 -7.36 12.89
C ARG A 392 -31.38 -6.83 14.04
N GLY A 393 -30.12 -6.53 13.76
CA GLY A 393 -29.16 -5.95 14.70
C GLY A 393 -29.66 -4.63 15.26
N ILE A 394 -29.97 -3.66 14.40
CA ILE A 394 -30.57 -2.35 14.75
C ILE A 394 -31.82 -2.55 15.60
N SER A 395 -32.70 -3.48 15.24
CA SER A 395 -33.90 -3.76 16.02
C SER A 395 -33.61 -4.32 17.41
N LYS A 396 -32.60 -5.20 17.55
CA LYS A 396 -32.18 -5.81 18.83
C LYS A 396 -31.46 -4.78 19.70
N THR A 397 -30.54 -3.99 19.14
CA THR A 397 -29.89 -2.85 19.81
C THR A 397 -30.93 -1.90 20.39
N SER A 398 -31.91 -1.53 19.57
CA SER A 398 -33.00 -0.67 20.01
C SER A 398 -33.99 -1.33 20.98
N GLN A 399 -33.94 -2.64 21.21
CA GLN A 399 -34.70 -3.28 22.29
C GLN A 399 -33.92 -3.29 23.59
N ILE A 400 -32.60 -3.47 23.53
CA ILE A 400 -31.72 -3.51 24.70
C ILE A 400 -31.62 -2.11 25.34
N LEU A 401 -31.44 -1.06 24.54
CA LEU A 401 -31.20 0.30 25.02
C LEU A 401 -32.47 1.12 25.29
N LYS A 402 -33.65 0.52 25.07
CA LYS A 402 -34.97 1.14 25.30
C LYS A 402 -35.26 1.56 26.75
N VAL A 403 -34.38 1.19 27.69
CA VAL A 403 -34.54 1.39 29.13
C VAL A 403 -33.95 2.74 29.60
N GLU A 404 -33.23 3.46 28.74
CA GLU A 404 -32.51 4.69 29.11
C GLU A 404 -33.25 5.96 28.64
N GLU A 405 -33.31 7.00 29.50
CA GLU A 405 -33.99 8.29 29.21
C GLU A 405 -33.33 9.09 28.06
N SER A 406 -32.04 8.86 27.81
CA SER A 406 -31.27 9.47 26.73
C SER A 406 -30.37 8.44 26.06
N LEU A 407 -30.36 8.40 24.72
CA LEU A 407 -29.52 7.45 23.99
C LEU A 407 -28.14 8.07 23.71
N GLU A 408 -27.10 7.51 24.34
CA GLU A 408 -25.71 7.79 23.99
C GLU A 408 -25.35 7.01 22.72
N ILE A 409 -24.93 7.72 21.65
CA ILE A 409 -24.65 7.07 20.36
C ILE A 409 -23.43 6.16 20.44
N SER A 410 -22.42 6.50 21.24
CA SER A 410 -21.27 5.64 21.52
C SER A 410 -21.73 4.24 21.97
N LYS A 411 -22.59 4.18 23.00
CA LYS A 411 -23.14 2.95 23.57
C LYS A 411 -24.07 2.20 22.61
N TRP A 412 -24.82 2.94 21.79
CA TRP A 412 -25.63 2.35 20.74
C TRP A 412 -24.79 1.67 19.66
N VAL A 413 -23.73 2.34 19.19
CA VAL A 413 -22.78 1.81 18.20
C VAL A 413 -22.06 0.58 18.76
N GLU A 414 -21.65 0.63 20.02
CA GLU A 414 -21.03 -0.50 20.73
C GLU A 414 -21.93 -1.73 20.71
N THR A 415 -23.14 -1.57 21.21
CA THR A 415 -24.11 -2.67 21.30
C THR A 415 -24.45 -3.22 19.92
N LEU A 416 -24.59 -2.36 18.91
CA LEU A 416 -24.82 -2.78 17.54
C LEU A 416 -23.62 -3.58 16.98
N THR A 417 -22.41 -3.09 17.21
CA THR A 417 -21.17 -3.71 16.76
C THR A 417 -21.02 -5.10 17.34
N ASP A 418 -21.24 -5.25 18.66
CA ASP A 418 -21.18 -6.54 19.34
C ASP A 418 -22.17 -7.53 18.74
N ILE A 419 -23.43 -7.11 18.52
CA ILE A 419 -24.47 -7.97 17.95
C ILE A 419 -24.16 -8.40 16.52
N ILE A 420 -23.60 -7.51 15.70
CA ILE A 420 -23.30 -7.82 14.29
C ILE A 420 -22.07 -8.74 14.20
N ASN A 421 -21.06 -8.48 15.02
CA ASN A 421 -19.82 -9.25 15.03
C ASN A 421 -20.01 -10.70 15.49
N GLU A 422 -21.11 -11.06 16.16
CA GLU A 422 -21.47 -12.47 16.45
C GLU A 422 -21.59 -13.34 15.19
N SER A 423 -21.81 -12.75 14.01
CA SER A 423 -22.06 -13.48 12.77
C SER A 423 -20.83 -13.70 11.88
N ASP A 424 -19.71 -13.02 12.15
CA ASP A 424 -18.52 -12.91 11.27
C ASP A 424 -18.81 -12.47 9.81
N ILE A 425 -20.04 -12.05 9.49
CA ILE A 425 -20.45 -11.71 8.12
C ILE A 425 -19.95 -10.31 7.73
N LEU A 426 -20.04 -9.36 8.66
CA LEU A 426 -19.66 -7.96 8.48
C LEU A 426 -18.90 -7.50 9.75
N PRO A 427 -17.57 -7.53 9.76
CA PRO A 427 -16.80 -7.06 10.91
C PRO A 427 -16.94 -5.54 11.04
N LEU A 428 -17.42 -5.08 12.19
CA LEU A 428 -17.57 -3.67 12.54
C LEU A 428 -16.71 -3.30 13.74
N SER A 429 -16.27 -2.04 13.76
CA SER A 429 -15.50 -1.41 14.83
C SER A 429 -16.11 -0.04 15.12
N LYS A 430 -15.97 0.45 16.36
CA LYS A 430 -16.38 1.82 16.73
C LYS A 430 -15.65 2.88 15.90
N GLU A 431 -14.44 2.57 15.44
CA GLU A 431 -13.62 3.44 14.60
C GLU A 431 -14.31 3.79 13.27
N HIS A 432 -15.26 2.97 12.83
CA HIS A 432 -16.06 3.24 11.63
C HIS A 432 -17.10 4.35 11.85
N PHE A 433 -17.39 4.72 13.10
CA PHE A 433 -18.47 5.63 13.46
C PHE A 433 -17.98 6.90 14.17
N VAL A 434 -16.69 7.21 14.12
CA VAL A 434 -16.04 8.32 14.88
C VAL A 434 -16.78 9.65 14.73
N HIS A 435 -17.40 9.91 13.59
CA HIS A 435 -18.13 11.16 13.31
C HIS A 435 -19.44 11.34 14.09
N VAL A 436 -19.94 10.29 14.75
CA VAL A 436 -21.21 10.32 15.50
C VAL A 436 -21.08 9.95 16.98
N LEU A 437 -19.91 9.47 17.44
CA LEU A 437 -19.77 8.92 18.80
C LEU A 437 -20.09 9.93 19.91
N ASP A 438 -19.74 11.21 19.72
CA ASP A 438 -19.96 12.27 20.72
C ASP A 438 -21.38 12.88 20.69
N ARG A 439 -22.31 12.28 19.95
CA ARG A 439 -23.66 12.82 19.76
C ARG A 439 -24.70 12.10 20.61
N HIS A 440 -25.79 12.80 20.90
CA HIS A 440 -26.93 12.27 21.66
C HIS A 440 -28.20 12.33 20.83
N VAL A 441 -29.10 11.38 21.05
CA VAL A 441 -30.41 11.33 20.42
C VAL A 441 -31.50 11.52 21.48
N SER A 442 -32.43 12.43 21.20
CA SER A 442 -33.51 12.81 22.11
C SER A 442 -34.66 11.81 22.13
N ASP A 443 -34.93 11.10 21.02
CA ASP A 443 -36.01 10.10 20.94
C ASP A 443 -35.51 8.78 20.33
N HIS A 444 -35.29 7.81 21.20
CA HIS A 444 -34.82 6.48 20.86
C HIS A 444 -35.76 5.71 19.90
N LEU A 445 -37.09 5.88 20.02
CA LEU A 445 -38.07 5.20 19.16
C LEU A 445 -38.13 5.82 17.77
N ASN A 446 -38.03 7.15 17.70
CA ASN A 446 -37.93 7.87 16.43
C ASN A 446 -36.63 7.51 15.71
N PHE A 447 -35.51 7.48 16.43
CA PHE A 447 -34.19 7.17 15.87
C PHE A 447 -34.12 5.79 15.22
N LYS A 448 -34.67 4.75 15.86
CA LYS A 448 -34.78 3.41 15.25
C LYS A 448 -35.49 3.47 13.90
N ARG A 449 -36.62 4.17 13.84
CA ARG A 449 -37.44 4.29 12.63
C ARG A 449 -36.67 5.01 11.53
N VAL A 450 -35.99 6.10 11.88
CA VAL A 450 -35.20 6.92 10.97
C VAL A 450 -34.01 6.15 10.40
N ILE A 451 -33.26 5.40 11.21
CA ILE A 451 -32.16 4.55 10.71
C ILE A 451 -32.67 3.47 9.77
N LEU A 452 -33.76 2.78 10.13
CA LEU A 452 -34.31 1.73 9.28
C LEU A 452 -34.83 2.28 7.94
N ASP A 453 -35.45 3.46 7.94
CA ASP A 453 -35.89 4.13 6.71
C ASP A 453 -34.70 4.54 5.83
N GLU A 454 -33.65 5.09 6.44
CA GLU A 454 -32.43 5.46 5.71
C GLU A 454 -31.70 4.24 5.14
N MET A 455 -31.65 3.13 5.88
CA MET A 455 -31.06 1.87 5.43
C MET A 455 -31.89 1.22 4.32
N GLY A 456 -33.24 1.28 4.39
CA GLY A 456 -34.12 0.79 3.33
C GLY A 456 -33.91 1.51 1.99
N LYS A 457 -33.51 2.78 2.02
CA LYS A 457 -33.11 3.52 0.80
C LYS A 457 -31.80 3.01 0.19
N VAL A 458 -30.91 2.41 0.99
CA VAL A 458 -29.65 1.82 0.49
C VAL A 458 -29.88 0.44 -0.13
N GLU A 459 -30.81 -0.34 0.38
CA GLU A 459 -31.16 -1.64 -0.21
C GLU A 459 -31.73 -1.50 -1.63
N GLN A 460 -32.39 -0.38 -1.93
CA GLN A 460 -33.02 -0.11 -3.22
C GLN A 460 -32.07 0.51 -4.27
N SER A 461 -30.93 1.06 -3.85
CA SER A 461 -29.91 1.67 -4.72
C SER A 461 -28.85 0.65 -5.12
#